data_AF-A0A814YZT1-F1
#
_entry.id   AF-A0A814YZT1-F1
#
_cell.length_a   1.000
_cell.length_b   1.000
_cell.length_c   1.000
_cell.angle_alpha   90.00
_cell.angle_beta   90.00
_cell.angle_gamma   90.00
#
_symmetry.space_group_name_H-M   'P 1'
#
loop_
_entity.id
_entity.type
_entity.pdbx_description
1 polymer ?
#
loop_
_entity_poly.entity_id
_entity_poly.type
_entity_poly.pdbx_seq_one_letter_code
_entity_poly.pdbx_strand_id
1 'polypeptide(L)'
;MPTVRGPQRNQRLKFKENHPQYESHILIQRTDTVVPVLIGPQIPRKDREDTKERYARAILTLFLPWRSVDDLCQADQADIMWDQ
;
A
#
# COMPACT_ATOMS: atom_id res chain seq x y z
N MET A 1 28.73 -32.54 -7.37
CA MET A 1 28.60 -31.09 -7.58
C MET A 1 27.32 -30.63 -6.89
N PRO A 2 27.33 -29.78 -5.86
CA PRO A 2 26.10 -29.22 -5.30
C PRO A 2 25.57 -28.14 -6.26
N THR A 3 24.35 -28.32 -6.75
CA THR A 3 23.69 -27.32 -7.61
C THR A 3 23.30 -26.11 -6.76
N VAL A 4 24.05 -25.02 -6.86
CA VAL A 4 23.68 -23.74 -6.23
C VAL A 4 22.43 -23.23 -6.93
N ARG A 5 21.28 -23.27 -6.25
CA ARG A 5 20.04 -22.69 -6.75
C ARG A 5 20.18 -21.17 -6.72
N GLY A 6 19.90 -20.51 -7.84
CA GLY A 6 19.83 -19.05 -7.89
C GLY A 6 18.72 -18.49 -6.98
N PRO A 7 18.70 -17.16 -6.77
CA PRO A 7 17.69 -16.52 -5.93
C PRO A 7 16.26 -16.89 -6.37
N GLN A 8 15.38 -17.13 -5.40
CA GLN A 8 13.97 -17.36 -5.69
C GLN A 8 13.40 -16.13 -6.38
N ARG A 9 12.66 -16.34 -7.47
CA ARG A 9 12.07 -15.22 -8.21
C ARG A 9 10.88 -14.67 -7.44
N ASN A 10 10.86 -13.35 -7.28
CA ASN A 10 9.74 -12.63 -6.67
C ASN A 10 8.40 -13.02 -7.28
N GLN A 11 7.37 -13.09 -6.42
CA GLN A 11 6.01 -13.42 -6.83
C GLN A 11 5.48 -12.37 -7.82
N ARG A 12 4.82 -12.84 -8.88
CA ARG A 12 4.22 -12.01 -9.91
C ARG A 12 2.70 -12.14 -9.86
N LEU A 13 2.01 -11.01 -9.81
CA LEU A 13 0.56 -10.92 -9.76
C LEU A 13 0.06 -10.13 -10.97
N LYS A 14 -1.16 -10.41 -11.43
CA LYS A 14 -1.85 -9.58 -12.41
C LYS A 14 -2.72 -8.56 -11.70
N PHE A 15 -3.01 -7.46 -12.39
CA PHE A 15 -4.11 -6.59 -11.96
C PHE A 15 -5.44 -7.35 -12.05
N LYS A 16 -6.52 -6.75 -11.55
CA LYS A 16 -7.88 -7.25 -11.81
C LYS A 16 -8.25 -7.01 -13.27
N GLU A 17 -9.10 -7.86 -13.83
CA GLU A 17 -9.53 -7.80 -15.23
C GLU A 17 -10.14 -6.43 -15.62
N ASN A 18 -10.79 -5.77 -14.67
CA ASN A 18 -11.39 -4.44 -14.86
C ASN A 18 -10.39 -3.27 -14.77
N HIS A 19 -9.11 -3.54 -14.53
CA HIS A 19 -8.11 -2.50 -14.37
C HIS A 19 -7.55 -2.07 -15.75
N PRO A 20 -7.36 -0.76 -16.03
CA PRO A 20 -6.87 -0.29 -17.33
C PRO A 20 -5.51 -0.88 -17.76
N GLN A 21 -4.71 -1.33 -16.79
CA GLN A 21 -3.39 -1.91 -17.02
C GLN A 21 -3.35 -3.45 -16.98
N TYR A 22 -4.51 -4.12 -16.95
CA TYR A 22 -4.59 -5.58 -16.83
C TYR A 22 -3.78 -6.34 -17.89
N GLU A 23 -3.94 -5.96 -19.15
CA GLU A 23 -3.28 -6.62 -20.29
C GLU A 23 -1.80 -6.21 -20.44
N SER A 24 -1.43 -5.03 -19.95
CA SER A 24 -0.12 -4.41 -20.24
C SER A 24 0.89 -4.53 -19.10
N HIS A 25 0.47 -4.72 -17.85
CA HIS A 25 1.36 -4.64 -16.69
C HIS A 25 1.19 -5.83 -15.75
N ILE A 26 2.26 -6.12 -15.00
CA ILE A 26 2.29 -7.10 -13.92
C ILE A 26 2.80 -6.45 -12.63
N LEU A 27 2.28 -6.90 -11.51
CA LEU A 27 2.74 -6.52 -10.17
C LEU A 27 3.81 -7.52 -9.72
N ILE A 28 4.89 -7.03 -9.12
CA ILE A 28 5.96 -7.86 -8.57
C ILE A 28 6.06 -7.57 -7.08
N GLN A 29 5.84 -8.58 -6.25
CA GLN A 29 5.96 -8.45 -4.80
C GLN A 29 7.42 -8.43 -4.39
N ARG A 30 7.81 -7.42 -3.60
CA ARG A 30 9.16 -7.39 -3.01
C ARG A 30 9.27 -8.42 -1.90
N THR A 31 10.40 -9.12 -1.86
CA THR A 31 10.76 -10.07 -0.80
C THR A 31 11.34 -9.37 0.41
N ASP A 32 12.06 -8.26 0.19
CA ASP A 32 12.72 -7.52 1.24
C ASP A 32 11.80 -6.42 1.77
N THR A 33 11.74 -6.29 3.09
CA THR A 33 11.04 -5.18 3.74
C THR A 33 11.78 -3.88 3.47
N VAL A 34 11.09 -2.89 2.91
CA VAL A 34 11.64 -1.56 2.62
C VAL A 34 10.78 -0.48 3.25
N VAL A 35 11.41 0.57 3.76
CA VAL A 35 10.71 1.77 4.20
C VAL A 35 10.54 2.69 2.98
N PRO A 36 9.32 2.93 2.49
CA PRO A 36 9.12 3.80 1.34
C PRO A 36 9.49 5.24 1.70
N VAL A 37 10.31 5.87 0.86
CA VAL A 37 10.58 7.30 0.95
C VAL A 37 9.48 8.03 0.18
N LEU A 38 8.66 8.80 0.89
CA LEU A 38 7.58 9.58 0.28
C LEU A 38 8.17 10.82 -0.39
N ILE A 39 7.91 10.96 -1.69
CA ILE A 39 8.32 12.13 -2.48
C ILE A 39 7.10 13.04 -2.64
N GLY A 40 7.20 14.28 -2.17
CA GLY A 40 6.13 15.26 -2.28
C GLY A 40 6.05 16.19 -1.08
N PRO A 41 4.90 16.87 -0.89
CA PRO A 41 4.64 17.68 0.29
C PRO A 41 4.82 16.90 1.59
N GLN A 42 5.30 17.57 2.63
CA GLN A 42 5.51 16.96 3.93
C GLN A 42 4.17 16.49 4.54
N ILE A 43 4.18 15.33 5.21
CA ILE A 43 3.05 14.88 6.03
C ILE A 43 2.77 15.96 7.11
N PRO A 44 1.51 16.44 7.25
CA PRO A 44 1.15 17.45 8.23
C PRO A 44 1.50 17.01 9.66
N ARG A 45 1.67 17.95 10.58
CA ARG A 45 1.92 17.60 11.98
C ARG A 45 0.67 17.02 12.65
N LYS A 46 0.84 15.94 13.42
CA LYS A 46 -0.24 15.31 14.19
C LYS A 46 -0.69 16.16 15.39
N ASP A 47 0.24 16.89 15.99
CA ASP A 47 0.09 17.48 17.32
C ASP A 47 -0.48 18.91 17.32
N ARG A 48 -0.71 19.50 16.15
CA ARG A 48 -1.39 20.79 16.04
C ARG A 48 -2.83 20.59 15.60
N GLU A 49 -3.76 21.25 16.28
CA GLU A 49 -5.20 21.11 15.99
C GLU A 49 -5.54 21.59 14.57
N ASP A 50 -4.88 22.63 14.07
CA ASP A 50 -5.09 23.16 12.71
C ASP A 50 -4.60 22.24 11.58
N THR A 51 -3.76 21.24 11.89
CA THR A 51 -3.24 20.27 10.90
C THR A 51 -3.72 18.84 11.14
N LYS A 52 -4.39 18.58 12.26
CA LYS A 52 -4.83 17.24 12.69
C LYS A 52 -5.71 16.53 11.66
N GLU A 53 -6.68 17.22 11.08
CA GLU A 53 -7.56 16.63 10.07
C GLU A 53 -6.81 16.28 8.78
N ARG A 54 -5.89 17.16 8.35
CA ARG A 54 -5.03 16.88 7.19
C ARG A 54 -4.05 15.75 7.47
N TYR A 55 -3.54 15.65 8.69
CA TYR A 55 -2.72 14.52 9.12
C TYR A 55 -3.50 13.21 9.04
N ALA A 56 -4.69 13.16 9.65
CA ALA A 56 -5.53 11.96 9.64
C ALA A 56 -5.83 11.50 8.20
N ARG A 57 -6.24 12.43 7.32
CA ARG A 57 -6.46 12.12 5.89
C ARG A 57 -5.21 11.55 5.21
N ALA A 58 -4.05 12.19 5.41
CA ALA A 58 -2.80 11.70 4.80
C ALA A 58 -2.45 10.28 5.26
N ILE A 59 -2.55 10.00 6.56
CA ILE A 59 -2.24 8.67 7.10
C ILE A 59 -3.24 7.61 6.62
N LEU A 60 -4.54 7.92 6.62
CA LEU A 60 -5.57 6.99 6.11
C LEU A 60 -5.32 6.65 4.64
N THR A 61 -5.05 7.64 3.79
CA THR A 61 -4.78 7.44 2.37
C THR A 61 -3.50 6.64 2.10
N LEU A 62 -2.48 6.75 2.96
CA LEU A 62 -1.19 6.08 2.77
C LEU A 62 -1.17 4.64 3.27
N PHE A 63 -1.90 4.35 4.36
CA PHE A 63 -1.75 3.08 5.09
C PHE A 63 -2.97 2.17 5.03
N LEU A 64 -4.15 2.69 4.68
CA LEU A 64 -5.31 1.82 4.47
C LEU A 64 -5.43 1.43 3.00
N PRO A 65 -5.88 0.21 2.68
CA PRO A 65 -6.17 -0.16 1.31
C PRO A 65 -7.48 0.53 0.94
N TRP A 66 -7.46 1.34 -0.10
CA TRP A 66 -8.66 1.98 -0.61
C TRP A 66 -8.66 1.97 -2.14
N ARG A 67 -9.85 1.86 -2.70
CA ARG A 67 -10.16 2.02 -4.12
C ARG A 67 -11.22 3.10 -4.33
N SER A 68 -12.09 3.31 -3.36
CA SER A 68 -13.02 4.44 -3.31
C SER A 68 -12.94 5.17 -1.97
N VAL A 69 -13.63 6.31 -1.87
CA VAL A 69 -13.76 7.06 -0.61
C VAL A 69 -14.51 6.24 0.43
N ASP A 70 -15.41 5.35 0.02
CA ASP A 70 -16.19 4.49 0.92
C ASP A 70 -15.30 3.57 1.75
N ASP A 71 -14.20 3.06 1.17
CA ASP A 71 -13.23 2.21 1.88
C ASP A 71 -12.57 2.98 3.04
N LEU A 72 -12.38 4.30 2.90
CA LEU A 72 -11.82 5.16 3.94
C LEU A 72 -12.84 5.50 5.02
N CYS A 73 -14.13 5.59 4.65
CA CYS A 73 -15.23 5.84 5.59
C CYS A 73 -15.60 4.61 6.40
N GLN A 74 -15.32 3.40 5.90
CA GLN A 74 -15.56 2.13 6.61
C GLN A 74 -14.30 1.58 7.30
N ALA A 75 -13.26 2.41 7.44
CA ALA A 75 -11.99 2.03 8.07
C ALA A 75 -12.16 1.46 9.49
N ASP A 76 -13.19 1.88 10.21
CA ASP A 76 -13.60 1.41 11.54
C ASP A 76 -13.83 -0.11 11.59
N GLN A 77 -14.16 -0.73 10.44
CA GLN A 77 -14.38 -2.17 10.28
C GLN A 77 -13.13 -2.90 9.74
N ALA A 78 -12.12 -2.16 9.25
CA ALA A 78 -10.92 -2.70 8.61
C ALA A 78 -9.86 -3.21 9.61
N ASP A 79 -9.99 -2.91 10.90
CA ASP A 79 -9.19 -3.49 11.99
C ASP A 79 -9.33 -5.02 12.10
N ILE A 80 -10.29 -5.62 11.38
CA ILE A 80 -10.50 -7.08 11.31
C ILE A 80 -9.72 -7.72 10.14
N MET A 81 -9.18 -6.92 9.18
CA MET A 81 -8.61 -7.46 7.93
C MET A 81 -7.07 -7.47 7.86
N TRP A 82 -6.39 -6.81 8.80
CA TRP A 82 -4.91 -6.77 8.86
C TRP A 82 -4.29 -7.83 9.77
N ASP A 83 -5.10 -8.71 10.35
CA ASP A 83 -4.70 -9.76 11.31
C ASP A 83 -4.57 -11.15 10.66
N GLN A 84 -4.25 -11.22 9.35
CA GLN A 84 -3.97 -12.48 8.61
C GLN A 84 -2.61 -12.44 7.94
#